data_AF-A0AA97B8Y8-F1
#
_entry.id   AF-A0AA97B8Y8-F1
#
_cell.length_a   1.000
_cell.length_b   1.000
_cell.length_c   1.000
_cell.angle_alpha   90.00
_cell.angle_beta   90.00
_cell.angle_gamma   90.00
#
_symmetry.space_group_name_H-M   'P 1'
#
loop_
_entity.id
_entity.type
_entity.pdbx_description
1 polymer ?
#
loop_
_entity_poly.entity_id
_entity_poly.type
_entity_poly.pdbx_seq_one_letter_code
_entity_poly.pdbx_strand_id
1 'polypeptide(L)'
;MPLLTVFPTPSQKYRARAPRWKLWAPLALTLAASAAWAQDAATAPSAAAPEPDYAVEAKNAQPSGLVVKVEPLHQTQFIVENAERVRVQSSAVVEASLGEPNQIMVQGLSLGVSEVLVWRQGSRQPLSVRVEVAK
;
A
#
# COMPACT_ATOMS: atom_id res chain seq x y z
N MET A 1 -30.15 -56.39 10.77
CA MET A 1 -28.76 -56.86 10.99
C MET A 1 -27.94 -56.48 9.76
N PRO A 2 -26.99 -55.54 9.84
CA PRO A 2 -26.11 -55.22 8.71
C PRO A 2 -24.78 -55.95 8.85
N LEU A 3 -24.28 -56.56 7.77
CA LEU A 3 -22.96 -57.17 7.74
C LEU A 3 -22.33 -57.02 6.34
N LEU A 4 -21.07 -56.58 6.38
CA LEU A 4 -19.98 -56.80 5.43
C LEU A 4 -19.74 -55.75 4.32
N THR A 5 -18.91 -54.80 4.73
CA THR A 5 -17.84 -54.12 3.98
C THR A 5 -17.09 -55.01 2.98
N VAL A 6 -16.87 -54.52 1.76
CA VAL A 6 -15.75 -54.95 0.89
C VAL A 6 -15.14 -53.72 0.21
N PHE A 7 -13.84 -53.54 0.41
CA PHE A 7 -12.99 -52.48 -0.13
C PHE A 7 -12.49 -52.81 -1.56
N PRO A 8 -12.06 -51.80 -2.35
CA PRO A 8 -11.64 -51.98 -3.74
C PRO A 8 -10.25 -52.63 -3.86
N THR A 9 -10.11 -53.57 -4.81
CA THR A 9 -8.84 -54.16 -5.21
C THR A 9 -8.17 -53.36 -6.34
N PRO A 10 -6.92 -52.89 -6.17
CA PRO A 10 -6.13 -52.36 -7.28
C PRO A 10 -5.40 -53.49 -8.02
N SER A 11 -5.71 -53.68 -9.30
CA SER A 11 -4.96 -54.57 -10.19
C SER A 11 -3.78 -53.82 -10.79
N GLN A 12 -2.59 -54.14 -10.29
CA GLN A 12 -1.28 -53.68 -10.73
C GLN A 12 -0.77 -54.60 -11.86
N LYS A 13 -0.27 -54.03 -12.98
CA LYS A 13 0.70 -54.58 -13.97
C LYS A 13 0.57 -53.71 -15.26
N TYR A 14 1.57 -53.03 -15.82
CA TYR A 14 2.90 -53.48 -16.25
C TYR A 14 3.87 -52.28 -16.34
N ARG A 15 5.11 -52.48 -15.89
CA ARG A 15 6.26 -51.62 -16.22
C ARG A 15 6.76 -51.97 -17.62
N ALA A 16 7.02 -50.96 -18.45
CA ALA A 16 8.01 -51.02 -19.52
C ALA A 16 8.87 -49.75 -19.46
N ARG A 17 10.19 -49.94 -19.33
CA ARG A 17 11.21 -48.88 -19.28
C ARG A 17 11.78 -48.65 -20.69
N ALA A 18 11.97 -47.35 -21.01
CA ALA A 18 12.97 -46.77 -21.93
C ALA A 18 12.77 -47.00 -23.45
N PRO A 19 13.19 -46.07 -24.34
CA PRO A 19 14.42 -45.27 -24.22
C PRO A 19 14.30 -43.75 -24.42
N ARG A 20 15.13 -43.05 -23.64
CA ARG A 20 15.67 -41.73 -23.93
C ARG A 20 16.35 -41.85 -25.30
N TRP A 21 16.22 -40.87 -26.20
CA TRP A 21 17.26 -40.39 -27.13
C TRP A 21 16.68 -39.36 -28.11
N LYS A 22 17.34 -38.17 -28.15
CA LYS A 22 17.47 -37.24 -29.29
C LYS A 22 16.15 -36.58 -29.75
N LEU A 23 15.95 -35.27 -29.64
CA LEU A 23 16.75 -34.23 -30.30
C LEU A 23 16.76 -32.94 -29.47
N TRP A 24 17.88 -32.69 -28.81
CA TRP A 24 18.30 -31.31 -28.57
C TRP A 24 19.08 -30.91 -29.81
N ALA A 25 18.55 -29.97 -30.58
CA ALA A 25 19.32 -29.25 -31.58
C ALA A 25 19.72 -27.90 -30.97
N PRO A 26 21.00 -27.69 -30.61
CA PRO A 26 21.56 -26.38 -30.35
C PRO A 26 22.17 -25.85 -31.65
N LEU A 27 21.72 -24.69 -32.11
CA LEU A 27 22.36 -23.93 -33.19
C LEU A 27 22.21 -22.46 -32.79
N ALA A 28 23.02 -21.99 -31.84
CA ALA A 28 24.39 -21.49 -32.02
C ALA A 28 24.47 -20.29 -32.98
N LEU A 29 24.87 -19.16 -32.40
CA LEU A 29 25.42 -17.94 -33.01
C LEU A 29 24.49 -17.05 -33.85
N THR A 30 24.01 -15.97 -33.23
CA THR A 30 24.45 -14.65 -33.72
C THR A 30 25.07 -13.88 -32.55
N LEU A 31 26.35 -13.60 -32.74
CA LEU A 31 27.25 -12.86 -31.87
C LEU A 31 27.33 -11.45 -32.46
N ALA A 32 26.70 -10.48 -31.79
CA ALA A 32 26.93 -9.02 -31.86
C ALA A 32 25.79 -8.37 -31.05
N ALA A 33 25.98 -7.53 -30.03
CA ALA A 33 27.12 -6.74 -29.65
C ALA A 33 27.13 -6.54 -28.13
N SER A 34 28.27 -6.83 -27.50
CA SER A 34 28.60 -6.26 -26.20
C SER A 34 29.00 -4.80 -26.41
N ALA A 35 28.20 -3.86 -25.92
CA ALA A 35 28.62 -2.58 -25.33
C ALA A 35 27.48 -1.56 -25.39
N ALA A 36 26.73 -1.43 -24.29
CA ALA A 36 26.10 -0.16 -23.91
C ALA A 36 25.52 -0.25 -22.48
N TRP A 37 26.39 -0.40 -21.47
CA TRP A 37 26.11 0.25 -20.20
C TRP A 37 26.43 1.74 -20.40
N ALA A 38 25.49 2.44 -21.02
CA ALA A 38 25.40 3.88 -20.98
C ALA A 38 24.00 4.16 -20.45
N GLN A 39 23.94 4.68 -19.23
CA GLN A 39 22.72 5.16 -18.61
C GLN A 39 22.07 6.16 -19.57
N ASP A 40 20.81 5.93 -19.96
CA ASP A 40 19.92 7.05 -20.22
C ASP A 40 18.48 6.67 -19.94
N ALA A 41 17.80 7.61 -19.31
CA ALA A 41 16.51 7.48 -18.68
C ALA A 41 15.39 7.37 -19.72
N ALA A 42 14.74 6.21 -19.80
CA ALA A 42 13.47 6.09 -20.52
C ALA A 42 12.65 4.90 -19.99
N THR A 43 12.49 4.80 -18.68
CA THR A 43 11.52 3.87 -18.09
C THR A 43 10.16 4.58 -18.04
N ALA A 44 9.30 4.16 -18.96
CA ALA A 44 7.83 4.14 -18.95
C ALA A 44 7.08 5.17 -18.08
N PRO A 45 6.09 5.92 -18.61
CA PRO A 45 5.07 6.51 -17.75
C PRO A 45 4.29 5.34 -17.12
N SER A 46 4.71 4.97 -15.91
CA SER A 46 3.89 4.21 -14.97
C SER A 46 2.57 4.97 -14.88
N ALA A 47 1.49 4.33 -15.33
CA ALA A 47 0.14 4.84 -15.17
C ALA A 47 -0.13 4.94 -13.67
N ALA A 48 0.24 6.08 -13.08
CA ALA A 48 -0.20 6.49 -11.77
C ALA A 48 -1.73 6.49 -11.82
N ALA A 49 -2.34 5.60 -11.04
CA ALA A 49 -3.75 5.67 -10.74
C ALA A 49 -4.08 7.14 -10.40
N PRO A 50 -5.18 7.71 -10.90
CA PRO A 50 -5.48 9.12 -10.70
C PRO A 50 -5.43 9.41 -9.19
N GLU A 51 -4.47 10.23 -8.77
CA GLU A 51 -4.47 10.76 -7.42
C GLU A 51 -5.83 11.44 -7.23
N PRO A 52 -6.65 11.01 -6.27
CA PRO A 52 -7.95 11.63 -6.08
C PRO A 52 -7.73 13.11 -5.78
N ASP A 53 -8.48 13.97 -6.47
CA ASP A 53 -8.36 15.43 -6.40
C ASP A 53 -8.46 15.93 -4.95
N TYR A 54 -7.30 16.19 -4.34
CA TYR A 54 -7.10 16.64 -2.95
C TYR A 54 -7.97 17.84 -2.57
N ALA A 55 -8.12 18.78 -3.51
CA ALA A 55 -8.89 19.98 -3.32
C ALA A 55 -10.40 19.71 -3.25
N VAL A 56 -10.88 18.63 -3.87
CA VAL A 56 -12.30 18.25 -3.86
C VAL A 56 -12.64 17.52 -2.56
N GLU A 57 -11.75 16.68 -2.06
CA GLU A 57 -11.94 15.96 -0.79
C GLU A 57 -11.91 16.91 0.42
N ALA A 58 -10.94 17.85 0.45
CA ALA A 58 -10.85 18.86 1.52
C ALA A 58 -12.09 19.78 1.56
N LYS A 59 -12.66 20.14 0.41
CA LYS A 59 -13.87 20.98 0.33
C LYS A 59 -15.13 20.33 0.91
N ASN A 60 -15.17 18.99 0.92
CA ASN A 60 -16.32 18.22 1.43
C ASN A 60 -16.05 17.60 2.80
N ALA A 61 -14.93 17.96 3.45
CA ALA A 61 -14.57 17.44 4.76
C ALA A 61 -15.50 18.02 5.84
N GLN A 62 -15.90 17.16 6.77
CA GLN A 62 -16.68 17.57 7.93
C GLN A 62 -15.71 18.14 8.98
N PRO A 63 -15.90 19.38 9.47
CA PRO A 63 -15.02 19.94 10.49
C PRO A 63 -15.20 19.17 11.79
N SER A 64 -14.10 18.59 12.32
CA SER A 64 -14.13 17.87 13.60
C SER A 64 -14.30 18.82 14.80
N GLY A 65 -13.95 20.10 14.65
CA GLY A 65 -13.83 21.05 15.76
C GLY A 65 -12.62 20.78 16.66
N LEU A 66 -11.83 19.73 16.39
CA LEU A 66 -10.63 19.39 17.13
C LEU A 66 -9.46 20.26 16.65
N VAL A 67 -8.77 20.89 17.61
CA VAL A 67 -7.52 21.62 17.37
C VAL A 67 -6.40 20.92 18.14
N VAL A 68 -5.42 20.40 17.42
CA VAL A 68 -4.25 19.73 17.99
C VAL A 68 -3.09 20.70 17.95
N LYS A 69 -2.54 21.02 19.13
CA LYS A 69 -1.35 21.87 19.26
C LYS A 69 -0.13 20.98 19.39
N VAL A 70 0.85 21.20 18.54
CA VAL A 70 2.09 20.40 18.49
C VAL A 70 3.27 21.35 18.42
N GLU A 71 4.34 21.04 19.14
CA GLU A 71 5.59 21.79 19.00
C GLU A 71 6.37 21.32 17.75
N PRO A 72 7.18 22.18 17.12
CA PRO A 72 8.07 21.76 16.05
C PRO A 72 8.97 20.62 16.49
N LEU A 73 9.18 19.64 15.61
CA LEU A 73 9.96 18.42 15.84
C LEU A 73 9.43 17.50 16.95
N HIS A 74 8.24 17.79 17.49
CA HIS A 74 7.58 16.94 18.48
C HIS A 74 6.46 16.14 17.84
N GLN A 75 6.21 14.97 18.43
CA GLN A 75 5.12 14.11 18.05
C GLN A 75 4.03 14.14 19.14
N THR A 76 2.79 14.25 18.71
CA THR A 76 1.59 14.17 19.54
C THR A 76 0.67 13.10 18.97
N GLN A 77 -0.12 12.48 19.82
CA GLN A 77 -1.09 11.47 19.41
C GLN A 77 -2.49 11.87 19.85
N PHE A 78 -3.47 11.58 19.02
CA PHE A 78 -4.87 11.70 19.39
C PHE A 78 -5.67 10.53 18.83
N ILE A 79 -6.85 10.32 19.41
CA ILE A 79 -7.70 9.18 19.09
C ILE A 79 -8.87 9.67 18.23
N VAL A 80 -9.08 8.99 17.10
CA VAL A 80 -10.28 9.14 16.27
C VAL A 80 -10.88 7.76 16.07
N GLU A 81 -12.12 7.59 16.53
CA GLU A 81 -12.83 6.33 16.42
C GLU A 81 -13.01 5.90 14.95
N ASN A 82 -12.74 4.62 14.71
CA ASN A 82 -12.80 3.94 13.42
C ASN A 82 -11.93 4.58 12.35
N ALA A 83 -10.79 5.19 12.70
CA ALA A 83 -9.88 5.77 11.72
C ALA A 83 -9.26 4.69 10.83
N GLU A 84 -9.43 4.84 9.51
CA GLU A 84 -8.96 3.90 8.48
C GLU A 84 -7.82 4.49 7.65
N ARG A 85 -7.92 5.78 7.33
CA ARG A 85 -6.95 6.47 6.48
C ARG A 85 -6.73 7.88 6.99
N VAL A 86 -5.48 8.33 6.94
CA VAL A 86 -5.07 9.68 7.29
C VAL A 86 -4.36 10.29 6.08
N ARG A 87 -4.63 11.57 5.81
CA ARG A 87 -3.85 12.37 4.86
C ARG A 87 -3.64 13.76 5.42
N VAL A 88 -2.51 14.37 5.08
CA VAL A 88 -2.17 15.73 5.49
C VAL A 88 -2.29 16.67 4.29
N GLN A 89 -2.88 17.84 4.51
CA GLN A 89 -3.00 18.86 3.47
C GLN A 89 -1.65 19.53 3.15
N SER A 90 -0.88 19.87 4.19
CA SER A 90 0.47 20.45 4.03
C SER A 90 1.52 19.60 4.75
N SER A 91 2.19 18.73 3.99
CA SER A 91 3.29 17.88 4.47
C SER A 91 4.56 18.67 4.82
N ALA A 92 4.66 19.94 4.44
CA ALA A 92 5.76 20.80 4.84
C ALA A 92 5.64 21.25 6.32
N VAL A 93 4.42 21.29 6.85
CA VAL A 93 4.12 21.79 8.21
C VAL A 93 3.94 20.63 9.19
N VAL A 94 3.27 19.56 8.75
CA VAL A 94 2.87 18.46 9.61
C VAL A 94 3.04 17.14 8.87
N GLU A 95 3.46 16.10 9.58
CA GLU A 95 3.35 14.71 9.14
C GLU A 95 2.32 13.99 10.02
N ALA A 96 1.50 13.13 9.43
CA ALA A 96 0.52 12.35 10.18
C ALA A 96 0.49 10.91 9.70
N SER A 97 0.43 9.98 10.64
CA SER A 97 0.36 8.55 10.39
C SER A 97 -0.71 7.90 11.25
N LEU A 98 -1.27 6.81 10.74
CA LEU A 98 -2.17 5.95 11.50
C LEU A 98 -1.32 4.92 12.26
N GLY A 99 -1.40 4.94 13.59
CA GLY A 99 -0.71 4.00 14.46
C GLY A 99 -1.56 2.77 14.75
N GLU A 100 -1.68 2.42 16.03
CA GLU A 100 -2.66 1.44 16.51
C GLU A 100 -4.10 1.80 16.06
N PRO A 101 -5.05 0.85 16.03
CA PRO A 101 -6.42 1.14 15.62
C PRO A 101 -6.97 2.35 16.40
N ASN A 102 -7.50 3.33 15.66
CA ASN A 102 -8.02 4.61 16.16
C ASN A 102 -6.98 5.63 16.64
N GLN A 103 -5.67 5.32 16.58
CA GLN A 103 -4.62 6.24 17.01
C GLN A 103 -4.01 6.96 15.82
N ILE A 104 -4.02 8.29 15.84
CA ILE A 104 -3.39 9.13 14.84
C ILE A 104 -2.20 9.81 15.49
N MET A 105 -1.02 9.53 14.96
CA MET A 105 0.23 10.17 15.35
C MET A 105 0.46 11.36 14.43
N VAL A 106 0.80 12.51 15.01
CA VAL A 106 1.03 13.75 14.30
C VAL A 106 2.34 14.36 14.76
N GLN A 107 3.22 14.65 13.81
CA GLN A 107 4.51 15.27 14.05
C GLN A 107 4.52 16.68 13.47
N GLY A 108 4.84 17.67 14.30
CA GLY A 108 5.09 19.03 13.86
C GLY A 108 6.44 19.11 13.14
N LEU A 109 6.49 19.65 11.93
CA LEU A 109 7.73 19.82 11.17
C LEU A 109 8.16 21.28 11.14
N SER A 110 7.26 22.18 10.73
CA SER A 110 7.51 23.62 10.64
C SER A 110 6.35 24.41 11.24
N LEU A 111 6.63 25.66 11.63
CA LEU A 111 5.61 26.53 12.23
C LEU A 111 4.51 26.85 11.23
N GLY A 112 3.25 26.75 11.68
CA GLY A 112 2.10 27.04 10.83
C GLY A 112 0.85 26.28 11.24
N VAL A 113 -0.14 26.33 10.37
CA VAL A 113 -1.40 25.61 10.54
C VAL A 113 -1.56 24.67 9.35
N SER A 114 -1.89 23.42 9.63
CA SER A 114 -2.18 22.40 8.62
C SER A 114 -3.47 21.68 8.97
N GLU A 115 -4.16 21.16 7.97
CA GLU A 115 -5.33 20.30 8.16
C GLU A 115 -4.96 18.84 7.92
N VAL A 116 -5.40 17.98 8.83
CA VAL A 116 -5.28 16.54 8.72
C VAL A 116 -6.67 15.98 8.43
N LEU A 117 -6.80 15.31 7.29
CA LEU A 117 -8.02 14.64 6.87
C LEU A 117 -8.00 13.19 7.34
N VAL A 118 -9.05 12.79 8.04
CA VAL A 118 -9.19 11.46 8.62
C VAL A 118 -10.44 10.79 8.09
N TRP A 119 -10.29 9.67 7.39
CA TRP A 119 -11.43 8.84 6.98
C TRP A 119 -11.74 7.85 8.08
N ARG A 120 -13.03 7.79 8.42
CA ARG A 120 -13.57 6.78 9.32
C ARG A 120 -14.21 5.65 8.54
N GLN A 121 -14.06 4.44 9.04
CA GLN A 121 -14.73 3.26 8.50
C GLN A 121 -16.25 3.50 8.45
N GLY A 122 -16.84 3.29 7.28
CA GLY A 122 -18.28 3.52 7.06
C GLY A 122 -18.70 4.98 6.81
N SER A 123 -17.78 5.95 6.89
CA SER A 123 -18.04 7.34 6.51
C SER A 123 -17.58 7.60 5.07
N ARG A 124 -18.40 8.32 4.29
CA ARG A 124 -18.01 8.79 2.94
C ARG A 124 -17.23 10.09 2.96
N GLN A 125 -17.36 10.88 4.03
CA GLN A 125 -16.70 12.17 4.17
C GLN A 125 -15.55 12.06 5.18
N PRO A 126 -14.38 12.66 4.88
CA PRO A 126 -13.30 12.77 5.85
C PRO A 126 -13.64 13.78 6.94
N LEU A 127 -13.12 13.56 8.14
CA LEU A 127 -13.05 14.55 9.21
C LEU A 127 -11.84 15.45 8.99
N SER A 128 -12.03 16.77 8.99
CA SER A 128 -10.93 17.74 9.03
C SER A 128 -10.56 18.04 10.47
N VAL A 129 -9.29 17.79 10.82
CA VAL A 129 -8.67 18.10 12.11
C VAL A 129 -7.66 19.22 11.89
N ARG A 130 -7.79 20.32 12.64
CA ARG A 130 -6.86 21.44 12.56
C ARG A 130 -5.65 21.13 13.43
N VAL A 131 -4.46 21.23 12.85
CA VAL A 131 -3.20 21.07 13.57
C VAL A 131 -2.44 22.39 13.54
N GLU A 132 -2.13 22.91 14.72
CA GLU A 132 -1.38 24.14 14.92
C GLU A 132 0.02 23.79 15.42
N VAL A 133 1.04 24.12 14.64
CA VAL A 133 2.44 23.95 15.02
C VAL A 133 3.00 25.28 15.49
N ALA A 134 3.22 25.39 16.80
CA ALA A 134 3.63 26.61 17.49
C ALA A 134 4.68 26.32 18.57
N LYS A 135 5.43 27.35 18.98
CA LYS A 135 6.41 27.29 20.09
C LYS A 135 5.75 27.61 21.42
#